data_AF-A0A3D8TV46-F1
#
_entry.id   AF-A0A3D8TV46-F1
#
_cell.length_a   1.000
_cell.length_b   1.000
_cell.length_c   1.000
_cell.angle_alpha   90.00
_cell.angle_beta   90.00
_cell.angle_gamma   90.00
#
_symmetry.space_group_name_H-M   'P 1'
#
loop_
_entity.id
_entity.type
_entity.pdbx_description
1 polymer ?
#
loop_
_entity_poly.entity_id
_entity_poly.type
_entity_poly.pdbx_seq_one_letter_code
_entity_poly.pdbx_strand_id
1 'polypeptide(L)'
;MKFLPTEANQNLTAKDIAALLTPLDATFVVFQTERDEKAEKQMLRFFDNYQAEFASQDIFYFLANPVYTQFLKKQENKEPFLEKDEFQFIDEIKISIPTYVEKDPFLVLPENYSYLMFRRTTVLEKIAMLQEDLPFEVLIYQLLQSTDSIVKERILETWKEPKARNSDELELDKTAALFAKWVKRQQENCQIPLLNQEFEINFLNYLINTRIGPAFQAEVEQGNSSAAREILTELFQELKRLEKTVVSGLVSLGYYFVQIPVEYYGKIRDDSEFMKLYLEFGTFLFSQLHFNSRSYYLRFYRQATNALYKAVRANSEKPLRKCNELYFSQK
;
A
#
# COMPACT_ATOMS: atom_id res chain seq x y z
N MET A 1 -17.36 14.57 -15.69
CA MET A 1 -16.01 14.39 -15.11
C MET A 1 -14.96 14.72 -16.18
N LYS A 2 -13.78 15.25 -15.81
CA LYS A 2 -12.66 15.51 -16.73
C LYS A 2 -11.36 14.92 -16.19
N PHE A 3 -10.66 14.16 -17.02
CA PHE A 3 -9.31 13.70 -16.73
C PHE A 3 -8.28 14.73 -17.18
N LEU A 4 -7.31 15.01 -16.31
CA LEU A 4 -6.28 16.02 -16.51
C LEU A 4 -4.92 15.34 -16.43
N PRO A 5 -4.16 15.25 -17.53
CA PRO A 5 -2.81 14.74 -17.48
C PRO A 5 -1.95 15.67 -16.62
N THR A 6 -1.30 15.09 -15.61
CA THR A 6 -0.33 15.76 -14.74
C THR A 6 0.98 14.99 -14.82
N GLU A 7 1.57 14.97 -16.03
CA GLU A 7 2.82 14.27 -16.33
C GLU A 7 3.82 14.47 -15.18
N ALA A 8 4.26 13.36 -14.58
CA ALA A 8 5.13 13.28 -13.40
C ALA A 8 5.14 14.56 -12.52
N ASN A 9 4.06 14.74 -11.74
CA ASN A 9 3.73 15.72 -10.68
C ASN A 9 4.82 16.55 -9.95
N GLN A 10 6.11 16.27 -10.12
CA GLN A 10 7.19 16.75 -9.27
C GLN A 10 7.36 18.28 -9.25
N ASN A 11 6.83 18.99 -10.25
CA ASN A 11 7.00 20.44 -10.37
C ASN A 11 5.69 21.24 -10.41
N LEU A 12 4.51 20.61 -10.32
CA LEU A 12 3.25 21.34 -10.34
C LEU A 12 3.00 22.00 -8.99
N THR A 13 2.55 23.25 -9.01
CA THR A 13 2.12 23.99 -7.83
C THR A 13 0.60 24.16 -7.78
N ALA A 14 0.08 24.62 -6.65
CA ALA A 14 -1.34 24.94 -6.48
C ALA A 14 -1.82 25.97 -7.52
N LYS A 15 -0.98 26.95 -7.90
CA LYS A 15 -1.31 27.91 -8.96
C LYS A 15 -1.41 27.26 -10.34
N ASP A 16 -0.51 26.34 -10.66
CA ASP A 16 -0.57 25.60 -11.94
C ASP A 16 -1.88 24.81 -12.04
N ILE A 17 -2.27 24.15 -10.94
CA ILE A 17 -3.54 23.44 -10.85
C ILE A 17 -4.73 24.40 -11.03
N ALA A 18 -4.73 25.56 -10.36
CA ALA A 18 -5.80 26.54 -10.53
C ALA A 18 -5.93 27.03 -12.00
N ALA A 19 -4.79 27.28 -12.66
CA ALA A 19 -4.77 27.69 -14.07
C ALA A 19 -5.36 26.61 -14.99
N LEU A 20 -5.08 25.33 -14.70
CA LEU A 20 -5.66 24.19 -15.43
C LEU A 20 -7.16 24.03 -15.18
N LEU A 21 -7.63 24.31 -13.97
CA LEU A 21 -9.02 24.06 -13.56
C LEU A 21 -10.00 25.18 -13.92
N THR A 22 -9.56 26.44 -13.86
CA THR A 22 -10.41 27.62 -14.08
C THR A 22 -11.18 27.63 -15.40
N PRO A 23 -10.59 27.27 -16.56
CA PRO A 23 -11.32 27.32 -17.84
C PRO A 23 -12.22 26.10 -18.06
N LEU A 24 -12.21 25.08 -17.19
CA LEU A 24 -12.91 23.83 -17.42
C LEU A 24 -14.36 23.91 -16.96
N ASP A 25 -15.29 23.47 -17.79
CA ASP A 25 -16.69 23.24 -17.42
C ASP A 25 -16.94 21.76 -17.05
N ALA A 26 -16.39 21.32 -15.91
CA ALA A 26 -16.57 19.97 -15.38
C ALA A 26 -16.82 20.00 -13.87
N THR A 27 -17.81 19.24 -13.39
CA THR A 27 -18.13 19.13 -11.95
C THR A 27 -17.00 18.46 -11.16
N PHE A 28 -16.40 17.44 -11.75
CA PHE A 28 -15.37 16.60 -11.14
C PHE A 28 -14.15 16.50 -12.03
N VAL A 29 -12.98 16.42 -11.40
CA VAL A 29 -11.68 16.30 -12.05
C VAL A 29 -10.89 15.14 -11.48
N VAL A 30 -10.08 14.51 -12.33
CA VAL A 30 -9.16 13.43 -11.97
C VAL A 30 -7.78 13.82 -12.48
N PHE A 31 -6.79 13.83 -11.59
CA PHE A 31 -5.41 14.15 -11.96
C PHE A 31 -4.68 12.86 -12.34
N GLN A 32 -4.24 12.77 -13.59
CA GLN A 32 -3.64 11.56 -14.13
C GLN A 32 -2.13 11.66 -14.13
N THR A 33 -1.50 10.97 -13.17
CA THR A 33 -0.05 10.77 -13.13
C THR A 33 0.40 9.70 -14.12
N GLU A 34 -0.46 8.70 -14.29
CA GLU A 34 -0.31 7.60 -15.25
C GLU A 34 -1.64 7.38 -15.96
N ARG A 35 -1.58 7.16 -17.27
CA ARG A 35 -2.78 6.93 -18.08
C ARG A 35 -3.20 5.46 -18.01
N ASP A 36 -4.42 5.20 -17.55
CA ASP A 36 -5.06 3.88 -17.57
C ASP A 36 -6.43 4.00 -18.27
N GLU A 37 -6.44 3.72 -19.58
CA GLU A 37 -7.66 3.82 -20.40
C GLU A 37 -8.78 2.89 -19.93
N LYS A 38 -8.43 1.76 -19.30
CA LYS A 38 -9.43 0.85 -18.77
C LYS A 38 -10.07 1.50 -17.56
N ALA A 39 -9.29 1.91 -16.56
CA ALA A 39 -9.77 2.60 -15.36
C ALA A 39 -10.62 3.84 -15.70
N GLU A 40 -10.17 4.67 -16.66
CA GLU A 40 -10.91 5.85 -17.13
C GLU A 40 -12.32 5.51 -17.61
N LYS A 41 -12.45 4.51 -18.49
CA LYS A 41 -13.75 4.04 -18.98
C LYS A 41 -14.64 3.56 -17.84
N GLN A 42 -14.04 2.91 -16.83
CA GLN A 42 -14.77 2.41 -15.64
C GLN A 42 -15.34 3.54 -14.82
N MET A 43 -14.50 4.53 -14.53
CA MET A 43 -14.88 5.70 -13.75
C MET A 43 -15.94 6.53 -14.48
N LEU A 44 -15.81 6.73 -15.80
CA LEU A 44 -16.82 7.44 -16.60
C LEU A 44 -18.16 6.72 -16.59
N ARG A 45 -18.16 5.42 -16.91
CA ARG A 45 -19.40 4.63 -16.93
C ARG A 45 -20.08 4.62 -15.56
N PHE A 46 -19.32 4.55 -14.48
CA PHE A 46 -19.89 4.60 -13.13
C PHE A 46 -20.43 5.99 -12.80
N PHE A 47 -19.69 7.05 -13.12
CA PHE A 47 -20.13 8.43 -12.93
C PHE A 47 -21.44 8.73 -13.67
N ASP A 48 -21.56 8.30 -14.92
CA ASP A 48 -22.74 8.58 -15.76
C ASP A 48 -23.99 7.80 -15.31
N ASN A 49 -23.82 6.58 -14.80
CA ASN A 49 -24.93 5.71 -14.38
C ASN A 49 -25.37 5.92 -12.93
N TYR A 50 -24.48 6.41 -12.05
CA TYR A 50 -24.72 6.50 -10.60
C TYR A 50 -24.55 7.93 -10.07
N GLN A 51 -25.08 8.93 -10.79
CA GLN A 51 -24.93 10.35 -10.43
C GLN A 51 -25.36 10.70 -8.99
N ALA A 52 -26.34 9.97 -8.44
CA ALA A 52 -26.82 10.18 -7.08
C ALA A 52 -25.74 9.91 -6.01
N GLU A 53 -24.80 9.00 -6.25
CA GLU A 53 -23.70 8.69 -5.34
C GLU A 53 -22.72 9.88 -5.20
N PHE A 54 -22.67 10.75 -6.21
CA PHE A 54 -21.76 11.90 -6.27
C PHE A 54 -22.33 13.20 -5.68
N ALA A 55 -23.54 13.14 -5.12
CA ALA A 55 -24.23 14.33 -4.60
C ALA A 55 -23.69 14.79 -3.23
N SER A 56 -23.22 13.85 -2.40
CA SER A 56 -23.03 14.09 -0.97
C SER A 56 -21.57 14.27 -0.52
N GLN A 57 -20.60 14.03 -1.42
CA GLN A 57 -19.17 13.99 -1.07
C GLN A 57 -18.34 14.69 -2.15
N ASP A 58 -17.13 15.10 -1.78
CA ASP A 58 -16.23 15.87 -2.66
C ASP A 58 -15.07 15.05 -3.20
N ILE A 59 -14.74 13.94 -2.55
CA ILE A 59 -13.58 13.11 -2.91
C ILE A 59 -14.00 11.65 -3.00
N PHE A 60 -13.68 11.04 -4.14
CA PHE A 60 -13.95 9.65 -4.45
C PHE A 60 -12.66 8.95 -4.84
N TYR A 61 -12.44 7.76 -4.31
CA TYR A 61 -11.29 6.92 -4.60
C TYR A 61 -11.73 5.61 -5.25
N PHE A 62 -11.31 5.39 -6.48
CA PHE A 62 -11.71 4.23 -7.27
C PHE A 62 -10.74 3.08 -7.06
N LEU A 63 -11.29 1.91 -6.73
CA LEU A 63 -10.53 0.75 -6.30
C LEU A 63 -10.92 -0.51 -7.05
N ALA A 64 -9.97 -1.44 -7.14
CA ALA A 64 -10.27 -2.79 -7.61
C ALA A 64 -11.38 -3.43 -6.78
N ASN A 65 -12.36 -4.01 -7.46
CA ASN A 65 -13.36 -4.85 -6.83
C ASN A 65 -12.67 -6.15 -6.34
N PRO A 66 -12.61 -6.41 -5.03
CA PRO A 66 -11.93 -7.58 -4.49
C PRO A 66 -12.59 -8.89 -4.91
N VAL A 67 -13.91 -8.91 -5.13
CA VAL A 67 -14.63 -10.10 -5.57
C VAL A 67 -14.29 -10.43 -7.02
N TYR A 68 -14.24 -9.41 -7.87
CA TYR A 68 -13.85 -9.56 -9.26
C TYR A 68 -12.39 -10.02 -9.39
N THR A 69 -11.48 -9.43 -8.61
CA THR A 69 -10.07 -9.87 -8.54
C THR A 69 -9.94 -11.33 -8.12
N GLN A 70 -10.74 -11.79 -7.15
CA GLN A 70 -10.74 -13.19 -6.70
C GLN A 70 -11.36 -14.13 -7.74
N PHE A 71 -12.41 -13.68 -8.43
CA PHE A 71 -13.05 -14.43 -9.51
C PHE A 71 -12.07 -14.66 -10.67
N LEU A 72 -11.38 -13.61 -11.14
CA LEU A 72 -10.36 -13.71 -12.18
C LEU A 72 -9.22 -14.66 -11.80
N LYS A 73 -8.69 -14.57 -10.57
CA LYS A 73 -7.64 -15.49 -10.08
C LYS A 73 -8.06 -16.96 -10.11
N LYS A 74 -9.34 -17.28 -9.89
CA LYS A 74 -9.87 -18.64 -9.99
C LYS A 74 -10.10 -19.09 -11.43
N GLN A 75 -10.16 -18.14 -12.36
CA GLN A 75 -10.45 -18.34 -13.78
C GLN A 75 -9.17 -18.36 -14.65
N GLU A 76 -7.97 -18.18 -14.09
CA GLU A 76 -6.69 -18.12 -14.85
C GLU A 76 -6.42 -19.36 -15.75
N ASN A 77 -7.16 -20.47 -15.59
CA ASN A 77 -7.09 -21.66 -16.45
C ASN A 77 -8.32 -21.86 -17.38
N LYS A 78 -9.22 -20.89 -17.49
CA LYS A 78 -10.41 -20.95 -18.34
C LYS A 78 -10.39 -19.77 -19.31
N GLU A 79 -10.70 -20.06 -20.57
CA GLU A 79 -10.78 -19.09 -21.68
C GLU A 79 -11.54 -17.81 -21.29
N PRO A 80 -11.23 -16.66 -21.92
CA PRO A 80 -11.69 -15.35 -21.48
C PRO A 80 -13.21 -15.28 -21.55
N PHE A 81 -13.86 -15.27 -20.39
CA PHE A 81 -15.31 -15.22 -20.23
C PHE A 81 -15.91 -13.82 -20.50
N LEU A 82 -15.15 -12.92 -21.13
CA LEU A 82 -15.49 -11.51 -21.27
C LEU A 82 -15.68 -11.16 -22.74
N GLU A 83 -16.91 -10.80 -23.11
CA GLU A 83 -17.12 -10.01 -24.30
C GLU A 83 -16.46 -8.63 -24.11
N LYS A 84 -15.87 -8.08 -25.18
CA LYS A 84 -15.36 -6.71 -25.19
C LYS A 84 -16.48 -5.78 -24.74
N ASP A 85 -16.21 -4.94 -23.74
CA ASP A 85 -17.02 -3.78 -23.31
C ASP A 85 -18.15 -4.02 -22.29
N GLU A 86 -18.33 -5.24 -21.78
CA GLU A 86 -19.26 -5.49 -20.65
C GLU A 86 -18.58 -5.32 -19.29
N PHE A 87 -18.88 -4.20 -18.63
CA PHE A 87 -18.59 -3.98 -17.23
C PHE A 87 -19.48 -4.85 -16.35
N GLN A 88 -18.86 -5.69 -15.53
CA GLN A 88 -19.60 -6.51 -14.57
C GLN A 88 -19.47 -5.95 -13.15
N PHE A 89 -20.58 -5.46 -12.60
CA PHE A 89 -20.70 -5.24 -11.17
C PHE A 89 -21.01 -6.58 -10.50
N ILE A 90 -20.17 -7.00 -9.57
CA ILE A 90 -20.50 -8.14 -8.70
C ILE A 90 -21.14 -7.56 -7.43
N ASP A 91 -22.45 -7.75 -7.30
CA ASP A 91 -23.32 -7.19 -6.26
C ASP A 91 -23.08 -7.78 -4.84
N GLU A 92 -21.96 -8.47 -4.62
CA GLU A 92 -21.67 -9.17 -3.36
C GLU A 92 -21.05 -8.27 -2.29
N ILE A 93 -20.69 -7.02 -2.62
CA ILE A 93 -20.08 -6.07 -1.68
C ILE A 93 -20.69 -4.69 -1.78
N LYS A 94 -20.68 -3.96 -0.66
CA LYS A 94 -20.98 -2.53 -0.65
C LYS A 94 -19.96 -1.81 -1.55
N ILE A 95 -20.44 -1.20 -2.62
CA ILE A 95 -19.63 -0.57 -3.66
C ILE A 95 -18.96 0.70 -3.13
N SER A 96 -19.72 1.48 -2.36
CA SER A 96 -19.30 2.79 -1.83
C SER A 96 -19.11 2.74 -0.30
N ILE A 97 -17.90 3.03 0.17
CA ILE A 97 -17.51 2.95 1.59
C ILE A 97 -16.71 4.19 2.01
N PRO A 98 -17.14 4.94 3.04
CA PRO A 98 -16.39 6.09 3.51
C PRO A 98 -15.08 5.67 4.19
N THR A 99 -14.05 6.49 4.06
CA THR A 99 -12.76 6.36 4.73
C THR A 99 -12.15 7.73 5.04
N TYR A 100 -10.96 7.71 5.65
CA TYR A 100 -10.18 8.88 6.04
C TYR A 100 -8.71 8.64 5.69
N VAL A 101 -7.93 9.70 5.58
CA VAL A 101 -6.52 9.58 5.17
C VAL A 101 -5.67 8.82 6.18
N GLU A 102 -6.02 8.81 7.47
CA GLU A 102 -5.33 8.00 8.49
C GLU A 102 -5.55 6.50 8.29
N LYS A 103 -6.69 6.13 7.71
CA LYS A 103 -7.03 4.73 7.40
C LYS A 103 -6.44 4.27 6.07
N ASP A 104 -6.39 5.17 5.09
CA ASP A 104 -5.83 4.91 3.77
C ASP A 104 -4.76 5.97 3.41
N PRO A 105 -3.62 6.01 4.11
CA PRO A 105 -2.62 7.06 3.96
C PRO A 105 -1.85 6.99 2.63
N PHE A 106 -1.91 5.86 1.93
CA PHE A 106 -1.31 5.72 0.61
C PHE A 106 -1.95 6.65 -0.44
N LEU A 107 -3.17 7.15 -0.20
CA LEU A 107 -3.85 8.09 -1.09
C LEU A 107 -3.07 9.39 -1.33
N VAL A 108 -2.14 9.73 -0.43
CA VAL A 108 -1.28 10.90 -0.55
C VAL A 108 -0.18 10.71 -1.60
N LEU A 109 0.03 9.48 -2.08
CA LEU A 109 1.10 9.15 -3.01
C LEU A 109 0.68 9.36 -4.48
N PRO A 110 1.55 9.96 -5.32
CA PRO A 110 1.25 10.27 -6.72
C PRO A 110 0.74 9.10 -7.56
N GLU A 111 1.21 7.88 -7.30
CA GLU A 111 0.75 6.66 -8.00
C GLU A 111 -0.75 6.38 -7.82
N ASN A 112 -1.40 6.99 -6.81
CA ASN A 112 -2.83 6.79 -6.54
C ASN A 112 -3.72 7.92 -7.10
N TYR A 113 -3.14 9.02 -7.61
CA TYR A 113 -3.92 10.20 -8.01
C TYR A 113 -4.79 9.95 -9.24
N SER A 114 -4.33 9.08 -10.17
CA SER A 114 -5.11 8.67 -11.34
C SER A 114 -6.45 8.00 -11.00
N TYR A 115 -6.61 7.57 -9.75
CA TYR A 115 -7.81 6.92 -9.24
C TYR A 115 -8.55 7.78 -8.21
N LEU A 116 -8.13 9.02 -8.00
CA LEU A 116 -8.80 9.99 -7.13
C LEU A 116 -9.56 11.01 -7.98
N MET A 117 -10.84 11.14 -7.68
CA MET A 117 -11.71 12.16 -8.27
C MET A 117 -12.08 13.20 -7.23
N PHE A 118 -11.88 14.46 -7.58
CA PHE A 118 -12.16 15.61 -6.72
C PHE A 118 -13.25 16.48 -7.35
N ARG A 119 -14.14 17.02 -6.51
CA ARG A 119 -15.06 18.07 -6.94
C ARG A 119 -14.25 19.31 -7.29
N ARG A 120 -14.43 19.81 -8.51
CA ARG A 120 -13.63 20.93 -9.07
C ARG A 120 -13.72 22.17 -8.17
N THR A 121 -14.92 22.48 -7.67
CA THR A 121 -15.16 23.65 -6.82
C THR A 121 -14.38 23.55 -5.52
N THR A 122 -14.41 22.40 -4.85
CA THR A 122 -13.66 22.14 -3.61
C THR A 122 -12.16 22.34 -3.80
N VAL A 123 -11.60 21.91 -4.95
CA VAL A 123 -10.18 22.13 -5.26
C VAL A 123 -9.86 23.62 -5.42
N LEU A 124 -10.66 24.35 -6.20
CA LEU A 124 -10.47 25.78 -6.45
C LEU A 124 -10.64 26.61 -5.16
N GLU A 125 -11.64 26.30 -4.35
CA GLU A 125 -11.88 26.92 -3.05
C GLU A 125 -10.69 26.70 -2.11
N LYS A 126 -10.18 25.47 -2.05
CA LYS A 126 -9.00 25.16 -1.24
C LYS A 126 -7.79 25.98 -1.69
N ILE A 127 -7.52 26.06 -2.99
CA ILE A 127 -6.41 26.84 -3.53
C ILE A 127 -6.57 28.34 -3.20
N ALA A 128 -7.79 28.88 -3.29
CA ALA A 128 -8.06 30.28 -2.96
C ALA A 128 -7.83 30.62 -1.48
N MET A 129 -7.91 29.62 -0.58
CA MET A 129 -7.59 29.78 0.85
C MET A 129 -6.10 29.69 1.16
N LEU A 130 -5.26 29.22 0.22
CA LEU A 130 -3.83 29.08 0.44
C LEU A 130 -3.14 30.45 0.43
N GLN A 131 -2.33 30.71 1.46
CA GLN A 131 -1.51 31.91 1.55
C GLN A 131 -0.23 31.82 0.71
N GLU A 132 0.24 30.59 0.47
CA GLU A 132 1.47 30.28 -0.24
C GLU A 132 1.18 29.34 -1.42
N ASP A 133 2.03 29.40 -2.44
CA ASP A 133 1.94 28.48 -3.56
C ASP A 133 2.61 27.15 -3.19
N LEU A 134 1.79 26.14 -2.93
CA LEU A 134 2.24 24.84 -2.41
C LEU A 134 2.51 23.84 -3.55
N PRO A 135 3.43 22.87 -3.35
CA PRO A 135 3.55 21.73 -4.24
C PRO A 135 2.24 20.95 -4.35
N PHE A 136 1.96 20.41 -5.54
CA PHE A 136 0.71 19.70 -5.84
C PHE A 136 0.42 18.54 -4.88
N GLU A 137 1.42 17.74 -4.51
CA GLU A 137 1.27 16.66 -3.53
C GLU A 137 0.78 17.16 -2.15
N VAL A 138 1.21 18.37 -1.75
CA VAL A 138 0.80 18.97 -0.47
C VAL A 138 -0.63 19.49 -0.58
N LEU A 139 -1.02 20.05 -1.72
CA LEU A 139 -2.41 20.42 -2.00
C LEU A 139 -3.33 19.20 -1.90
N ILE A 140 -2.96 18.08 -2.54
CA ILE A 140 -3.74 16.84 -2.48
C ILE A 140 -3.88 16.35 -1.03
N TYR A 141 -2.79 16.31 -0.27
CA TYR A 141 -2.85 15.95 1.14
C TYR A 141 -3.80 16.85 1.93
N GLN A 142 -3.73 18.17 1.74
CA GLN A 142 -4.60 19.10 2.46
C GLN A 142 -6.08 18.96 2.05
N LEU A 143 -6.37 18.60 0.80
CA LEU A 143 -7.73 18.29 0.35
C LEU A 143 -8.27 17.04 1.07
N LEU A 144 -7.47 15.97 1.10
CA LEU A 144 -7.79 14.71 1.78
C LEU A 144 -7.98 14.88 3.29
N GLN A 145 -7.23 15.77 3.92
CA GLN A 145 -7.38 16.11 5.33
C GLN A 145 -8.60 17.00 5.63
N SER A 146 -9.02 17.83 4.67
CA SER A 146 -10.13 18.77 4.90
C SER A 146 -11.53 18.20 4.70
N THR A 147 -11.65 16.98 4.19
CA THR A 147 -12.95 16.35 3.89
C THR A 147 -13.48 15.55 5.08
N ASP A 148 -14.81 15.54 5.25
CA ASP A 148 -15.50 14.72 6.26
C ASP A 148 -15.40 13.22 5.96
N SER A 149 -15.23 12.85 4.70
CA SER A 149 -14.86 11.49 4.30
C SER A 149 -14.33 11.44 2.86
N ILE A 150 -13.62 10.37 2.55
CA ILE A 150 -13.25 9.97 1.19
C ILE A 150 -14.10 8.74 0.85
N VAL A 151 -14.86 8.76 -0.23
CA VAL A 151 -15.68 7.59 -0.60
C VAL A 151 -14.89 6.64 -1.48
N LYS A 152 -14.72 5.41 -1.03
CA LYS A 152 -14.09 4.34 -1.80
C LYS A 152 -15.11 3.65 -2.69
N GLU A 153 -14.90 3.69 -3.99
CA GLU A 153 -15.73 3.06 -5.03
C GLU A 153 -15.05 1.80 -5.57
N ARG A 154 -15.54 0.62 -5.19
CA ARG A 154 -14.95 -0.69 -5.54
C ARG A 154 -15.43 -1.21 -6.88
N ILE A 155 -15.07 -0.50 -7.95
CA ILE A 155 -15.61 -0.74 -9.30
C ILE A 155 -14.56 -1.17 -10.33
N LEU A 156 -13.27 -1.04 -10.02
CA LEU A 156 -12.23 -1.31 -11.00
C LEU A 156 -12.05 -2.83 -11.16
N GLU A 157 -11.86 -3.27 -12.39
CA GLU A 157 -11.67 -4.69 -12.71
C GLU A 157 -10.20 -5.10 -12.55
N THR A 158 -9.29 -4.16 -12.76
CA THR A 158 -7.85 -4.38 -12.69
C THR A 158 -7.22 -3.26 -11.90
N TRP A 159 -6.36 -3.62 -10.96
CA TRP A 159 -5.40 -2.71 -10.36
C TRP A 159 -4.04 -3.38 -10.42
N LYS A 160 -3.07 -2.71 -11.06
CA LYS A 160 -1.67 -3.06 -10.93
C LYS A 160 -1.15 -2.40 -9.65
N GLU A 161 -1.05 -3.16 -8.57
CA GLU A 161 -0.33 -2.69 -7.39
C GLU A 161 1.11 -2.37 -7.81
N PRO A 162 1.64 -1.18 -7.48
CA PRO A 162 3.05 -0.89 -7.68
C PRO A 162 3.84 -1.87 -6.79
N LYS A 163 4.64 -2.74 -7.42
CA LYS A 163 5.48 -3.71 -6.72
C LYS A 163 6.92 -3.56 -7.18
N ALA A 164 7.80 -3.18 -6.27
CA ALA A 164 9.24 -3.29 -6.50
C ALA A 164 9.60 -4.77 -6.65
N ARG A 165 10.30 -5.13 -7.72
CA ARG A 165 10.54 -6.55 -8.07
C ARG A 165 11.88 -7.09 -7.57
N ASN A 166 12.77 -6.21 -7.11
CA ASN A 166 14.12 -6.54 -6.64
C ASN A 166 14.68 -5.36 -5.83
N SER A 167 15.90 -5.52 -5.30
CA SER A 167 16.61 -4.47 -4.56
C SER A 167 16.98 -3.25 -5.40
N ASP A 168 17.26 -3.42 -6.69
CA ASP A 168 17.67 -2.32 -7.57
C ASP A 168 16.52 -1.35 -7.87
N GLU A 169 15.29 -1.88 -7.94
CA GLU A 169 14.05 -1.10 -8.02
C GLU A 169 13.64 -0.52 -6.66
N LEU A 170 14.10 -1.13 -5.56
CA LEU A 170 13.83 -0.66 -4.20
C LEU A 170 14.75 0.50 -3.86
N GLU A 171 14.28 1.71 -4.11
CA GLU A 171 14.93 2.92 -3.57
C GLU A 171 14.64 3.04 -2.06
N LEU A 172 15.33 2.24 -1.25
CA LEU A 172 15.01 2.03 0.17
C LEU A 172 15.16 3.30 1.01
N ASP A 173 16.27 4.04 0.85
CA ASP A 173 16.48 5.35 1.47
C ASP A 173 15.36 6.34 1.16
N LYS A 174 14.92 6.37 -0.11
CA LYS A 174 13.82 7.23 -0.53
C LYS A 174 12.49 6.77 0.06
N THR A 175 12.29 5.47 0.25
CA THR A 175 11.10 4.91 0.89
C THR A 175 11.05 5.27 2.37
N ALA A 176 12.17 5.20 3.10
CA ALA A 176 12.26 5.64 4.49
C ALA A 176 12.05 7.16 4.63
N ALA A 177 12.68 7.96 3.75
CA ALA A 177 12.49 9.40 3.70
C ALA A 177 11.04 9.79 3.39
N LEU A 178 10.38 9.06 2.47
CA LEU A 178 8.96 9.24 2.14
C LEU A 178 8.06 8.95 3.35
N PHE A 179 8.33 7.87 4.08
CA PHE A 179 7.62 7.57 5.33
C PHE A 179 7.75 8.72 6.32
N ALA A 180 8.98 9.12 6.66
CA ALA A 180 9.24 10.19 7.62
C ALA A 180 8.60 11.53 7.21
N LYS A 181 8.67 11.88 5.92
CA LYS A 181 8.06 13.09 5.36
C LYS A 181 6.55 13.16 5.64
N TRP A 182 5.82 12.10 5.33
CA TRP A 182 4.37 12.09 5.46
C TRP A 182 3.90 11.92 6.90
N VAL A 183 4.62 11.15 7.73
CA VAL A 183 4.35 11.06 9.16
C VAL A 183 4.50 12.41 9.83
N LYS A 184 5.59 13.14 9.55
CA LYS A 184 5.78 14.50 10.06
C LYS A 184 4.63 15.42 9.62
N ARG A 185 4.25 15.36 8.34
CA ARG A 185 3.13 16.17 7.83
C ARG A 185 1.82 15.84 8.54
N GLN A 186 1.57 14.55 8.80
CA GLN A 186 0.40 14.11 9.55
C GLN A 186 0.38 14.66 10.97
N GLN A 187 1.50 14.60 11.68
CA GLN A 187 1.63 15.14 13.03
C GLN A 187 1.47 16.68 13.09
N GLU A 188 1.86 17.39 12.03
CA GLU A 188 1.64 18.84 11.90
C GLU A 188 0.14 19.19 11.75
N ASN A 189 -0.66 18.32 11.11
CA ASN A 189 -2.06 18.59 10.77
C ASN A 189 -3.07 17.88 11.67
N CYS A 190 -2.66 16.86 12.41
CA CYS A 190 -3.50 16.09 13.31
C CYS A 190 -2.86 16.00 14.71
N GLN A 191 -3.57 16.52 15.71
CA GLN A 191 -3.13 16.50 17.12
C GLN A 191 -3.62 15.27 17.88
N ILE A 192 -4.39 14.38 17.25
CA ILE A 192 -4.98 13.20 17.89
C ILE A 192 -3.97 12.05 17.80
N PRO A 193 -3.36 11.61 18.92
CA PRO A 193 -2.27 10.62 18.87
C PRO A 193 -2.68 9.27 18.25
N LEU A 194 -3.90 8.82 18.52
CA LEU A 194 -4.42 7.56 17.98
C LEU A 194 -4.56 7.58 16.45
N LEU A 195 -4.95 8.72 15.88
CA LEU A 195 -5.07 8.90 14.44
C LEU A 195 -3.70 8.97 13.76
N ASN A 196 -2.71 9.60 14.41
CA ASN A 196 -1.33 9.58 13.94
C ASN A 196 -0.73 8.16 13.97
N GLN A 197 -1.00 7.39 15.03
CA GLN A 197 -0.60 5.98 15.09
C GLN A 197 -1.27 5.14 14.00
N GLU A 198 -2.56 5.33 13.75
CA GLU A 198 -3.29 4.65 12.68
C GLU A 198 -2.69 4.97 11.30
N PHE A 199 -2.39 6.25 11.03
CA PHE A 199 -1.69 6.69 9.83
C PHE A 199 -0.32 6.00 9.68
N GLU A 200 0.52 6.03 10.72
CA GLU A 200 1.86 5.43 10.71
C GLU A 200 1.80 3.93 10.40
N ILE A 201 0.91 3.19 11.08
CA ILE A 201 0.72 1.75 10.89
C ILE A 201 0.27 1.45 9.46
N ASN A 202 -0.77 2.13 8.98
CA ASN A 202 -1.33 1.86 7.66
C ASN A 202 -0.37 2.26 6.54
N PHE A 203 0.37 3.36 6.72
CA PHE A 203 1.30 3.83 5.70
C PHE A 203 2.51 2.92 5.61
N LEU A 204 3.10 2.53 6.74
CA LEU A 204 4.22 1.60 6.74
C LEU A 204 3.81 0.20 6.25
N ASN A 205 2.62 -0.28 6.60
CA ASN A 205 2.09 -1.52 6.02
C ASN A 205 1.96 -1.42 4.50
N TYR A 206 1.48 -0.30 3.96
CA TYR A 206 1.42 -0.08 2.51
C TYR A 206 2.81 -0.12 1.88
N LEU A 207 3.79 0.61 2.43
CA LEU A 207 5.16 0.64 1.91
C LEU A 207 5.84 -0.74 1.98
N ILE A 208 5.59 -1.51 3.05
CA ILE A 208 6.05 -2.90 3.14
C ILE A 208 5.39 -3.75 2.05
N ASN A 209 4.08 -3.63 1.82
CA ASN A 209 3.37 -4.48 0.86
C ASN A 209 3.68 -4.17 -0.60
N THR A 210 4.07 -2.93 -0.92
CA THR A 210 4.26 -2.45 -2.28
C THR A 210 5.73 -2.29 -2.66
N ARG A 211 6.63 -2.05 -1.70
CA ARG A 211 8.04 -1.77 -1.99
C ARG A 211 8.96 -2.74 -1.28
N ILE A 212 9.05 -2.66 0.06
CA ILE A 212 10.10 -3.32 0.84
C ILE A 212 9.94 -4.86 0.82
N GLY A 213 8.74 -5.34 1.10
CA GLY A 213 8.43 -6.76 1.19
C GLY A 213 8.61 -7.53 -0.13
N PRO A 214 8.02 -7.09 -1.24
CA PRO A 214 8.21 -7.69 -2.55
C PRO A 214 9.68 -7.78 -2.99
N ALA A 215 10.45 -6.71 -2.81
CA ALA A 215 11.88 -6.71 -3.11
C ALA A 215 12.65 -7.69 -2.22
N PHE A 216 12.43 -7.67 -0.90
CA PHE A 216 13.03 -8.64 0.01
C PHE A 216 12.71 -10.09 -0.37
N GLN A 217 11.45 -10.37 -0.72
CA GLN A 217 11.03 -11.69 -1.17
C GLN A 217 11.79 -12.11 -2.41
N ALA A 218 11.88 -11.25 -3.43
CA ALA A 218 12.58 -11.57 -4.67
C ALA A 218 14.06 -11.94 -4.42
N GLU A 219 14.76 -11.18 -3.58
CA GLU A 219 16.15 -11.48 -3.23
C GLU A 219 16.30 -12.83 -2.50
N VAL A 220 15.40 -13.13 -1.55
CA VAL A 220 15.39 -14.41 -0.83
C VAL A 220 15.09 -15.59 -1.76
N GLU A 221 14.13 -15.44 -2.67
CA GLU A 221 13.75 -16.48 -3.65
C GLU A 221 14.90 -16.81 -4.60
N GLN A 222 15.66 -15.80 -5.01
CA GLN A 222 16.84 -15.93 -5.88
C GLN A 222 18.08 -16.42 -5.12
N GLY A 223 18.06 -16.42 -3.78
CA GLY A 223 19.23 -16.76 -2.96
C GLY A 223 20.27 -15.65 -2.87
N ASN A 224 19.89 -14.40 -3.18
CA ASN A 224 20.74 -13.24 -3.03
C ASN A 224 20.75 -12.75 -1.57
N SER A 225 21.38 -13.54 -0.69
CA SER A 225 21.38 -13.29 0.76
C SER A 225 22.01 -11.95 1.15
N SER A 226 22.96 -11.42 0.35
CA SER A 226 23.58 -10.12 0.63
C SER A 226 22.58 -8.97 0.49
N ALA A 227 21.87 -8.90 -0.64
CA ALA A 227 20.85 -7.86 -0.86
C ALA A 227 19.68 -8.01 0.11
N ALA A 228 19.24 -9.25 0.38
CA ALA A 228 18.22 -9.51 1.39
C ALA A 228 18.66 -9.05 2.80
N ARG A 229 19.94 -9.22 3.15
CA ARG A 229 20.52 -8.75 4.42
C ARG A 229 20.53 -7.23 4.53
N GLU A 230 20.86 -6.52 3.46
CA GLU A 230 20.83 -5.05 3.42
C GLU A 230 19.41 -4.52 3.69
N ILE A 231 18.42 -5.02 2.94
CA ILE A 231 17.01 -4.65 3.14
C ILE A 231 16.55 -4.94 4.57
N LEU A 232 16.89 -6.12 5.10
CA LEU A 232 16.52 -6.50 6.46
C LEU A 232 17.20 -5.61 7.52
N THR A 233 18.46 -5.23 7.30
CA THR A 233 19.22 -4.39 8.22
C THR A 233 18.58 -3.02 8.35
N GLU A 234 18.28 -2.38 7.22
CA GLU A 234 17.69 -1.04 7.19
C GLU A 234 16.27 -1.04 7.77
N LEU A 235 15.42 -1.98 7.32
CA LEU A 235 14.09 -2.12 7.91
C LEU A 235 14.18 -2.32 9.43
N PHE A 236 15.12 -3.15 9.89
CA PHE A 236 15.29 -3.41 11.31
C PHE A 236 15.71 -2.15 12.08
N GLN A 237 16.60 -1.33 11.51
CA GLN A 237 16.99 -0.05 12.12
C GLN A 237 15.82 0.93 12.21
N GLU A 238 15.00 1.03 11.15
CA GLU A 238 13.81 1.89 11.17
C GLU A 238 12.79 1.41 12.20
N LEU A 239 12.50 0.11 12.26
CA LEU A 239 11.56 -0.45 13.25
C LEU A 239 12.01 -0.22 14.69
N LYS A 240 13.33 -0.23 14.98
CA LYS A 240 13.86 0.06 16.32
C LYS A 240 13.59 1.50 16.79
N ARG A 241 13.29 2.43 15.87
CA ARG A 241 12.99 3.85 16.17
C ARG A 241 11.50 4.11 16.42
N LEU A 242 10.62 3.16 16.06
CA LEU A 242 9.17 3.33 16.16
C LEU A 242 8.66 2.91 17.54
N GLU A 243 7.50 3.46 17.91
CA GLU A 243 6.78 3.02 19.10
C GLU A 243 6.38 1.54 18.97
N LYS A 244 6.41 0.81 20.09
CA LYS A 244 6.00 -0.60 20.16
C LYS A 244 4.59 -0.83 19.60
N THR A 245 3.67 0.10 19.86
CA THR A 245 2.28 0.07 19.35
C THR A 245 2.24 0.05 17.82
N VAL A 246 3.05 0.89 17.18
CA VAL A 246 3.18 0.95 15.71
C VAL A 246 3.73 -0.36 15.18
N VAL A 247 4.87 -0.82 15.71
CA VAL A 247 5.50 -2.09 15.27
C VAL A 247 4.55 -3.28 15.46
N SER A 248 3.77 -3.30 16.55
CA SER A 248 2.80 -4.36 16.82
C SER A 248 1.62 -4.38 15.82
N GLY A 249 1.33 -3.26 15.17
CA GLY A 249 0.30 -3.12 14.14
C GLY A 249 0.75 -3.48 12.72
N LEU A 250 2.05 -3.76 12.52
CA LEU A 250 2.61 -4.06 11.20
C LEU A 250 2.38 -5.51 10.78
N VAL A 251 1.12 -5.80 10.42
CA VAL A 251 0.70 -7.11 9.95
C VAL A 251 1.52 -7.62 8.76
N SER A 252 1.98 -6.72 7.89
CA SER A 252 2.69 -7.07 6.64
C SER A 252 4.06 -7.72 6.88
N LEU A 253 4.65 -7.52 8.08
CA LEU A 253 5.90 -8.17 8.46
C LEU A 253 5.77 -9.71 8.50
N GLY A 254 4.58 -10.21 8.81
CA GLY A 254 4.34 -11.64 8.96
C GLY A 254 4.57 -12.45 7.68
N TYR A 255 4.12 -11.95 6.53
CA TYR A 255 4.31 -12.68 5.28
C TYR A 255 5.77 -12.59 4.81
N TYR A 256 6.22 -11.37 4.50
CA TYR A 256 7.51 -11.13 3.86
C TYR A 256 8.71 -11.48 4.74
N PHE A 257 8.64 -11.21 6.05
CA PHE A 257 9.82 -11.34 6.93
C PHE A 257 9.71 -12.50 7.92
N VAL A 258 8.61 -13.24 7.97
CA VAL A 258 8.49 -14.46 8.79
C VAL A 258 8.27 -15.69 7.93
N GLN A 259 7.30 -15.68 7.02
CA GLN A 259 7.03 -16.86 6.21
C GLN A 259 8.09 -17.08 5.13
N ILE A 260 8.40 -16.06 4.33
CA ILE A 260 9.27 -16.20 3.14
C ILE A 260 10.66 -16.75 3.48
N PRO A 261 11.41 -16.24 4.49
CA PRO A 261 12.72 -16.82 4.82
C PRO A 261 12.67 -18.28 5.28
N VAL A 262 11.55 -18.71 5.88
CA VAL A 262 11.35 -20.10 6.30
C VAL A 262 10.99 -20.99 5.11
N GLU A 263 10.13 -20.49 4.21
CA GLU A 263 9.74 -21.18 2.97
C GLU A 263 10.95 -21.39 2.05
N TYR A 264 11.86 -20.42 1.98
CA TYR A 264 13.06 -20.45 1.15
C TYR A 264 14.35 -20.68 1.96
N TYR A 265 14.26 -21.30 3.14
CA TYR A 265 15.41 -21.57 4.01
C TYR A 265 16.59 -22.20 3.26
N GLY A 266 16.31 -23.15 2.35
CA GLY A 266 17.35 -23.82 1.55
C GLY A 266 18.17 -22.89 0.64
N LYS A 267 17.67 -21.69 0.32
CA LYS A 267 18.35 -20.68 -0.51
C LYS A 267 19.29 -19.78 0.28
N ILE A 268 18.98 -19.53 1.55
CA ILE A 268 19.64 -18.51 2.38
C ILE A 268 20.46 -19.08 3.54
N ARG A 269 20.27 -20.36 3.90
CA ARG A 269 20.89 -21.01 5.07
C ARG A 269 22.42 -21.01 5.08
N ASP A 270 23.05 -20.94 3.91
CA ASP A 270 24.51 -21.00 3.80
C ASP A 270 25.16 -19.63 4.11
N ASP A 271 24.37 -18.56 4.17
CA ASP A 271 24.81 -17.24 4.62
C ASP A 271 24.60 -17.08 6.14
N SER A 272 25.68 -17.35 6.90
CA SER A 272 25.67 -17.23 8.36
C SER A 272 25.39 -15.82 8.87
N GLU A 273 25.75 -14.77 8.12
CA GLU A 273 25.55 -13.38 8.55
C GLU A 273 24.07 -13.00 8.40
N PHE A 274 23.46 -13.39 7.29
CA PHE A 274 22.02 -13.29 7.11
C PHE A 274 21.27 -14.04 8.22
N MET A 275 21.63 -15.30 8.51
CA MET A 275 20.92 -16.09 9.52
C MET A 275 21.06 -15.49 10.94
N LYS A 276 22.23 -14.95 11.27
CA LYS A 276 22.43 -14.23 12.54
C LYS A 276 21.54 -13.00 12.63
N LEU A 277 21.53 -12.16 11.60
CA LEU A 277 20.66 -10.98 11.54
C LEU A 277 19.19 -11.38 11.62
N TYR A 278 18.79 -12.45 10.94
CA TYR A 278 17.42 -12.95 10.92
C TYR A 278 16.92 -13.38 12.31
N LEU A 279 17.77 -14.04 13.10
CA LEU A 279 17.44 -14.39 14.49
C LEU A 279 17.42 -13.17 15.42
N GLU A 280 18.30 -12.18 15.21
CA GLU A 280 18.25 -10.90 15.95
C GLU A 280 16.95 -10.15 15.65
N PHE A 281 16.60 -10.04 14.37
CA PHE A 281 15.33 -9.47 13.92
C PHE A 281 14.14 -10.21 14.52
N GLY A 282 14.15 -11.55 14.50
CA GLY A 282 13.12 -12.36 15.16
C GLY A 282 13.01 -12.09 16.66
N THR A 283 14.14 -11.94 17.36
CA THR A 283 14.18 -11.56 18.78
C THR A 283 13.49 -10.23 19.02
N PHE A 284 13.81 -9.23 18.20
CA PHE A 284 13.16 -7.94 18.26
C PHE A 284 11.65 -8.07 18.00
N LEU A 285 11.24 -8.72 16.90
CA LEU A 285 9.82 -8.91 16.59
C LEU A 285 9.06 -9.49 17.80
N PHE A 286 9.54 -10.60 18.37
CA PHE A 286 8.85 -11.22 19.51
C PHE A 286 8.90 -10.40 20.81
N SER A 287 9.83 -9.46 20.95
CA SER A 287 9.83 -8.48 22.05
C SER A 287 8.77 -7.38 21.89
N GLN A 288 8.37 -7.10 20.65
CA GLN A 288 7.38 -6.09 20.32
C GLN A 288 5.94 -6.64 20.30
N LEU A 289 5.74 -7.96 20.22
CA LEU A 289 4.46 -8.51 19.75
C LEU A 289 3.54 -9.12 20.82
N HIS A 290 2.24 -8.81 20.67
CA HIS A 290 1.14 -9.77 20.82
C HIS A 290 0.70 -10.17 19.39
N PHE A 291 1.32 -11.20 18.80
CA PHE A 291 1.01 -11.58 17.42
C PHE A 291 -0.47 -11.96 17.26
N ASN A 292 -1.24 -11.10 16.56
CA ASN A 292 -2.63 -11.38 16.26
C ASN A 292 -2.70 -12.37 15.09
N SER A 293 -2.69 -13.67 15.43
CA SER A 293 -2.75 -14.79 14.47
C SER A 293 -4.01 -14.85 13.59
N ARG A 294 -4.94 -13.88 13.72
CA ARG A 294 -6.24 -13.87 13.02
C ARG A 294 -6.22 -13.21 11.63
N SER A 295 -5.17 -12.49 11.25
CA SER A 295 -5.24 -11.61 10.06
C SER A 295 -4.69 -12.18 8.76
N TYR A 296 -4.20 -13.43 8.73
CA TYR A 296 -3.73 -14.05 7.49
C TYR A 296 -4.23 -15.48 7.32
N TYR A 297 -5.05 -15.71 6.30
CA TYR A 297 -5.31 -17.02 5.69
C TYR A 297 -4.08 -17.51 4.90
N LEU A 298 -2.90 -17.45 5.51
CA LEU A 298 -1.68 -17.99 4.96
C LEU A 298 -1.49 -19.41 5.52
N ARG A 299 -1.67 -20.42 4.66
CA ARG A 299 -1.69 -21.85 5.00
C ARG A 299 -0.58 -22.29 5.96
N PHE A 300 0.58 -21.66 5.90
CA PHE A 300 1.78 -22.02 6.68
C PHE A 300 2.32 -20.91 7.59
N TYR A 301 1.66 -19.75 7.68
CA TYR A 301 2.15 -18.62 8.46
C TYR A 301 2.35 -18.98 9.94
N ARG A 302 1.35 -19.63 10.55
CA ARG A 302 1.43 -20.06 11.95
C ARG A 302 2.61 -21.01 12.20
N GLN A 303 2.91 -21.90 11.25
CA GLN A 303 4.02 -22.84 11.32
C GLN A 303 5.35 -22.09 11.25
N ALA A 304 5.50 -21.17 10.30
CA ALA A 304 6.70 -20.34 10.15
C ALA A 304 6.94 -19.45 11.39
N THR A 305 5.91 -18.78 11.91
CA THR A 305 6.03 -17.97 13.14
C THR A 305 6.45 -18.83 14.33
N ASN A 306 5.85 -20.01 14.51
CA ASN A 306 6.24 -20.93 15.58
C ASN A 306 7.68 -21.44 15.43
N ALA A 307 8.12 -21.67 14.19
CA ALA A 307 9.47 -22.08 13.90
C ALA A 307 10.46 -20.97 14.26
N LEU A 308 10.22 -19.73 13.81
CA LEU A 308 11.04 -18.58 14.13
C LEU A 308 11.10 -18.31 15.65
N TYR A 309 9.96 -18.40 16.34
CA TYR A 309 9.91 -18.25 17.79
C TYR A 309 10.76 -19.28 18.53
N LYS A 310 10.68 -20.56 18.13
CA LYS A 310 11.52 -21.63 18.69
C LYS A 310 12.99 -21.44 18.33
N ALA A 311 13.28 -20.99 17.12
CA ALA A 311 14.64 -20.76 16.64
C ALA A 311 15.33 -19.67 17.45
N VAL A 312 14.65 -18.54 17.65
CA VAL A 312 15.11 -17.43 18.50
C VAL A 312 15.35 -17.89 19.94
N ARG A 313 14.39 -18.59 20.56
CA ARG A 313 14.54 -19.08 21.95
C ARG A 313 15.69 -20.07 22.13
N ALA A 314 15.91 -20.93 21.13
CA ALA A 314 16.98 -21.90 21.15
C ALA A 314 18.31 -21.33 20.63
N ASN A 315 18.32 -20.07 20.17
CA ASN A 315 19.40 -19.47 19.39
C ASN A 315 19.97 -20.44 18.32
N SER A 316 19.06 -21.06 17.56
CA SER A 316 19.40 -22.16 16.65
C SER A 316 18.44 -22.19 15.46
N GLU A 317 18.97 -22.41 14.26
CA GLU A 317 18.18 -22.50 13.03
C GLU A 317 17.45 -23.84 12.86
N LYS A 318 17.74 -24.85 13.70
CA LYS A 318 17.14 -26.19 13.59
C LYS A 318 15.61 -26.19 13.47
N PRO A 319 14.86 -25.34 14.21
CA PRO A 319 13.41 -25.26 14.05
C PRO A 319 12.97 -24.69 12.69
N LEU A 320 13.73 -23.74 12.12
CA LEU A 320 13.47 -23.19 10.78
C LEU A 320 13.65 -24.28 9.73
N ARG A 321 14.80 -24.97 9.77
CA ARG A 321 15.10 -26.09 8.86
C ARG A 321 14.02 -27.17 8.92
N LYS A 322 13.64 -27.61 10.11
CA LYS A 322 12.58 -28.62 10.30
C LYS A 322 11.24 -28.15 9.74
N CYS A 323 10.90 -26.86 9.90
CA CYS A 323 9.67 -26.31 9.34
C CYS A 323 9.72 -26.29 7.81
N ASN A 324 10.83 -25.86 7.23
CA ASN A 324 11.08 -25.94 5.80
C ASN A 324 10.91 -27.38 5.26
N GLU A 325 11.60 -28.33 5.88
CA GLU A 325 11.54 -29.76 5.53
C GLU A 325 10.11 -30.32 5.54
N LEU A 326 9.34 -30.04 6.60
CA LEU A 326 8.00 -30.60 6.78
C LEU A 326 6.90 -29.96 5.92
N TYR A 327 7.01 -28.67 5.60
CA TYR A 327 5.89 -27.91 5.04
C TYR A 327 6.16 -27.28 3.67
N PHE A 328 7.42 -27.10 3.29
CA PHE A 328 7.80 -26.31 2.11
C PHE A 328 8.69 -27.07 1.12
N SER A 329 9.57 -27.95 1.61
CA SER A 329 10.55 -28.66 0.77
C SER A 329 9.98 -29.77 -0.14
N GLN A 330 8.71 -30.13 0.03
CA GLN A 330 8.05 -31.22 -0.70
C GLN A 330 7.23 -30.75 -1.92
N LYS A 331 7.45 -29.53 -2.41
CA LYS A 331 6.76 -29.00 -3.60
C LYS A 331 7.55 -29.23 -4.87
#